data_AF-A0A3D0SFU1-F1
#
_entry.id   AF-A0A3D0SFU1-F1
#
_cell.length_a   1.000
_cell.length_b   1.000
_cell.length_c   1.000
_cell.angle_alpha   90.00
_cell.angle_beta   90.00
_cell.angle_gamma   90.00
#
_symmetry.space_group_name_H-M   'P 1'
#
loop_
_entity.id
_entity.type
_entity.pdbx_description
1 polymer ?
#
loop_
_entity_poly.entity_id
_entity_poly.type
_entity_poly.pdbx_seq_one_letter_code
_entity_poly.pdbx_strand_id
1 'polypeptide(L)'
;ALTEEFKENPNAMFVLWKDHTSLKEAGEITRAANNNDVNYLAYMGGIYSSEWYWAKALHIFRQDPAVKAATYSWVEHCDWMTALMCGTTHPSQLQMGRCATGHKLMWNEAWNGFPPNDFFTSVDPLLDGLVDTLNPATQTSDQVAGELTAEWSEKLGLPAGIKVGYGAFDCHLGAVAANVREGVLTKVMGTSTCDITVTSYETIGETCVRGICGQVDGSVIPGLVGLEAGQSAFGDLYAWFKNLVLWPTNNLLHELVESGADELVDKIESLTLQR
;
A
#
# COMPACT_ATOMS: atom_id res chain seq x y z
N ALA A 1 -11.43 13.06 -12.76
CA ALA A 1 -10.12 13.29 -12.13
C ALA A 1 -9.00 13.55 -13.15
N LEU A 2 -8.82 12.72 -14.18
CA LEU A 2 -7.78 12.94 -15.22
C LEU A 2 -8.24 13.86 -16.37
N THR A 3 -8.92 14.95 -16.05
CA THR A 3 -9.37 15.96 -17.04
C THR A 3 -8.72 17.30 -16.73
N GLU A 4 -8.65 18.20 -17.71
CA GLU A 4 -7.98 19.51 -17.54
C GLU A 4 -8.60 20.34 -16.39
N GLU A 5 -9.90 20.18 -16.14
CA GLU A 5 -10.62 20.82 -15.03
C GLU A 5 -10.03 20.49 -13.65
N PHE A 6 -9.51 19.28 -13.46
CA PHE A 6 -9.02 18.79 -12.18
C PHE A 6 -7.50 18.80 -12.06
N LYS A 7 -6.79 19.33 -13.06
CA LYS A 7 -5.32 19.27 -13.15
C LYS A 7 -4.60 19.84 -11.93
N GLU A 8 -5.16 20.86 -11.29
CA GLU A 8 -4.58 21.52 -10.10
C GLU A 8 -5.36 21.20 -8.81
N ASN A 9 -6.32 20.27 -8.85
CA ASN A 9 -7.08 19.86 -7.67
C ASN A 9 -6.38 18.67 -6.99
N PRO A 10 -5.82 18.85 -5.77
CA PRO A 10 -5.12 17.78 -5.07
C PRO A 10 -6.01 16.56 -4.76
N ASN A 11 -7.32 16.75 -4.61
CA ASN A 11 -8.26 15.65 -4.38
C ASN A 11 -8.49 14.78 -5.64
N ALA A 12 -8.03 15.23 -6.80
CA ALA A 12 -8.11 14.48 -8.06
C ALA A 12 -6.74 13.93 -8.51
N MET A 13 -5.70 14.08 -7.68
CA MET A 13 -4.33 13.60 -7.94
C MET A 13 -4.05 12.27 -7.23
N PHE A 14 -2.82 11.76 -7.38
CA PHE A 14 -2.34 10.59 -6.65
C PHE A 14 -2.24 10.86 -5.15
N VAL A 15 -2.95 10.05 -4.36
CA VAL A 15 -2.90 10.11 -2.89
C VAL A 15 -1.79 9.19 -2.39
N LEU A 16 -0.71 9.77 -1.89
CA LEU A 16 0.48 9.00 -1.51
C LEU A 16 0.20 8.05 -0.32
N TRP A 17 0.94 6.95 -0.23
CA TRP A 17 0.79 5.95 0.84
C TRP A 17 0.85 6.58 2.24
N LYS A 18 1.76 7.54 2.46
CA LYS A 18 1.95 8.27 3.74
C LYS A 18 0.82 9.24 4.12
N ASP A 19 -0.22 9.36 3.29
CA ASP A 19 -1.37 10.18 3.61
C ASP A 19 -2.22 9.48 4.68
N HIS A 20 -2.41 10.15 5.81
CA HIS A 20 -3.18 9.67 6.96
C HIS A 20 -4.42 10.55 7.24
N THR A 21 -4.88 11.35 6.28
CA THR A 21 -6.00 12.28 6.50
C THR A 21 -7.34 11.56 6.72
N SER A 22 -7.45 10.31 6.28
CA SER A 22 -8.65 9.47 6.32
C SER A 22 -8.77 8.58 7.57
N LEU A 23 -8.16 8.97 8.70
CA LEU A 23 -8.22 8.20 9.97
C LEU A 23 -9.64 7.95 10.46
N LYS A 24 -10.54 8.93 10.28
CA LYS A 24 -11.94 8.82 10.68
C LYS A 24 -12.66 7.74 9.85
N GLU A 25 -12.51 7.83 8.53
CA GLU A 25 -13.08 6.89 7.55
C GLU A 25 -12.58 5.46 7.79
N ALA A 26 -11.27 5.28 8.01
CA ALA A 26 -10.69 3.98 8.31
C ALA A 26 -11.27 3.37 9.61
N GLY A 27 -11.48 4.19 10.63
CA GLY A 27 -12.14 3.76 11.87
C GLY A 27 -13.61 3.37 11.68
N GLU A 28 -14.33 4.06 10.79
CA GLU A 28 -15.72 3.71 10.43
C GLU A 28 -15.80 2.39 9.69
N ILE A 29 -14.95 2.20 8.67
CA ILE A 29 -14.81 0.95 7.91
C ILE A 29 -14.43 -0.20 8.85
N THR A 30 -13.48 0.02 9.76
CA THR A 30 -13.06 -0.99 10.74
C THR A 30 -14.21 -1.40 11.67
N ARG A 31 -15.02 -0.45 12.14
CA ARG A 31 -16.19 -0.76 12.97
C ARG A 31 -17.25 -1.52 12.18
N ALA A 32 -17.52 -1.11 10.94
CA ALA A 32 -18.51 -1.77 10.10
C ALA A 32 -18.11 -3.22 9.81
N ALA A 33 -16.86 -3.48 9.41
CA ALA A 33 -16.40 -4.83 9.12
C ALA A 33 -16.43 -5.75 10.35
N ASN A 34 -16.02 -5.25 11.51
CA ASN A 34 -16.01 -6.06 12.74
C ASN A 34 -17.42 -6.32 13.31
N ASN A 35 -18.41 -5.51 12.95
CA ASN A 35 -19.81 -5.67 13.39
C ASN A 35 -20.70 -6.34 12.33
N ASN A 36 -20.15 -6.70 11.17
CA ASN A 36 -20.88 -7.37 10.11
C ASN A 36 -20.88 -8.90 10.32
N ASP A 37 -21.88 -9.59 9.77
CA ASP A 37 -21.97 -11.05 9.82
C ASP A 37 -20.73 -11.72 9.21
N VAL A 38 -20.23 -11.13 8.12
CA VAL A 38 -18.95 -11.47 7.51
C VAL A 38 -17.91 -10.41 7.88
N ASN A 39 -16.88 -10.81 8.61
CA ASN A 39 -15.77 -9.93 8.92
C ASN A 39 -14.82 -9.81 7.71
N TYR A 40 -15.04 -8.81 6.88
CA TYR A 40 -14.21 -8.52 5.70
C TYR A 40 -12.76 -8.08 6.02
N LEU A 41 -12.41 -7.92 7.30
CA LEU A 41 -11.04 -7.68 7.78
C LEU A 41 -10.36 -8.92 8.35
N ALA A 42 -11.00 -10.09 8.30
CA ALA A 42 -10.45 -11.33 8.84
C ALA A 42 -9.03 -11.62 8.30
N TYR A 43 -8.83 -11.39 7.01
CA TYR A 43 -7.54 -11.58 6.33
C TYR A 43 -6.64 -10.33 6.31
N MET A 44 -7.02 -9.25 7.02
CA MET A 44 -6.28 -7.97 7.13
C MET A 44 -5.99 -7.60 8.59
N GLY A 45 -5.82 -8.62 9.45
CA GLY A 45 -5.46 -8.43 10.86
C GLY A 45 -6.50 -7.73 11.74
N GLY A 46 -7.70 -7.46 11.22
CA GLY A 46 -8.84 -6.90 11.96
C GLY A 46 -8.93 -5.37 12.03
N ILE A 47 -7.99 -4.64 11.41
CA ILE A 47 -7.98 -3.17 11.38
C ILE A 47 -7.73 -2.69 9.96
N TYR A 48 -8.58 -1.80 9.47
CA TYR A 48 -8.39 -1.14 8.18
C TYR A 48 -7.55 0.13 8.34
N SER A 49 -6.54 0.34 7.50
CA SER A 49 -5.67 1.53 7.57
C SER A 49 -6.27 2.75 6.86
N SER A 50 -5.92 3.95 7.33
CA SER A 50 -6.17 5.22 6.62
C SER A 50 -5.39 5.32 5.31
N GLU A 51 -4.30 4.59 5.19
CA GLU A 51 -3.47 4.62 3.98
C GLU A 51 -4.11 3.90 2.79
N TRP A 52 -5.21 3.16 3.02
CA TRP A 52 -5.76 2.20 2.07
C TRP A 52 -6.97 2.73 1.31
N TYR A 53 -7.24 2.07 0.19
CA TYR A 53 -8.13 2.51 -0.89
C TYR A 53 -9.46 3.11 -0.42
N TRP A 54 -10.28 2.32 0.30
CA TRP A 54 -11.64 2.73 0.67
C TRP A 54 -11.67 3.94 1.61
N ALA A 55 -10.71 4.04 2.53
CA ALA A 55 -10.64 5.16 3.46
C ALA A 55 -10.30 6.47 2.72
N LYS A 56 -9.33 6.42 1.80
CA LYS A 56 -8.93 7.56 0.98
C LYS A 56 -10.04 8.00 0.02
N ALA A 57 -10.67 7.05 -0.67
CA ALA A 57 -11.77 7.33 -1.57
C ALA A 57 -12.93 8.02 -0.84
N LEU A 58 -13.34 7.47 0.32
CA LEU A 58 -14.40 8.07 1.13
C LEU A 58 -14.02 9.46 1.64
N HIS A 59 -12.79 9.63 2.11
CA HIS A 59 -12.31 10.92 2.61
C HIS A 59 -12.44 11.99 1.52
N ILE A 60 -11.96 11.71 0.32
CA ILE A 60 -12.04 12.63 -0.82
C ILE A 60 -13.48 12.89 -1.22
N PHE A 61 -14.33 11.86 -1.30
CA PHE A 61 -15.73 12.06 -1.67
C PHE A 61 -16.50 12.94 -0.68
N ARG A 62 -16.14 12.91 0.61
CA ARG A 62 -16.70 13.80 1.63
C ARG A 62 -16.20 15.25 1.50
N GLN A 63 -14.94 15.44 1.11
CA GLN A 63 -14.32 16.77 0.99
C GLN A 63 -14.65 17.46 -0.33
N ASP A 64 -14.83 16.69 -1.41
CA ASP A 64 -14.91 17.22 -2.76
C ASP A 64 -16.02 16.54 -3.59
N PRO A 65 -17.26 17.07 -3.52
CA PRO A 65 -18.38 16.55 -4.28
C PRO A 65 -18.18 16.61 -5.81
N ALA A 66 -17.39 17.59 -6.30
CA ALA A 66 -17.11 17.70 -7.74
C ALA A 66 -16.21 16.56 -8.22
N VAL A 67 -15.17 16.24 -7.44
CA VAL A 67 -14.33 15.06 -7.71
C VAL A 67 -15.14 13.78 -7.64
N LYS A 68 -16.01 13.60 -6.61
CA LYS A 68 -16.90 12.44 -6.55
C LYS A 68 -17.76 12.32 -7.80
N ALA A 69 -18.45 13.40 -8.20
CA ALA A 69 -19.30 13.40 -9.38
C ALA A 69 -18.56 13.03 -10.67
N ALA A 70 -17.28 13.41 -10.78
CA ALA A 70 -16.44 13.13 -11.94
C ALA A 70 -15.66 11.81 -11.86
N THR A 71 -15.75 11.06 -10.75
CA THR A 71 -14.98 9.82 -10.54
C THR A 71 -15.78 8.62 -11.01
N TYR A 72 -15.19 7.86 -11.94
CA TYR A 72 -15.70 6.52 -12.28
C TYR A 72 -15.19 5.48 -11.29
N SER A 73 -13.87 5.38 -11.11
CA SER A 73 -13.23 4.45 -10.17
C SER A 73 -11.92 5.04 -9.66
N TRP A 74 -11.36 4.43 -8.61
CA TRP A 74 -9.98 4.65 -8.18
C TRP A 74 -9.13 3.45 -8.59
N VAL A 75 -7.83 3.66 -8.70
CA VAL A 75 -6.89 2.61 -9.12
C VAL A 75 -5.58 2.78 -8.37
N GLU A 76 -4.97 1.66 -7.97
CA GLU A 76 -3.65 1.68 -7.38
C GLU A 76 -2.59 2.07 -8.40
N HIS A 77 -1.56 2.80 -7.95
CA HIS A 77 -0.57 3.36 -8.87
C HIS A 77 0.16 2.27 -9.69
N CYS A 78 0.47 1.13 -9.07
CA CYS A 78 1.11 0.01 -9.75
C CYS A 78 0.22 -0.59 -10.87
N ASP A 79 -1.09 -0.66 -10.66
CA ASP A 79 -2.05 -1.13 -11.65
C ASP A 79 -2.25 -0.10 -12.77
N TRP A 80 -2.34 1.19 -12.41
CA TRP A 80 -2.45 2.27 -13.39
C TRP A 80 -1.25 2.30 -14.33
N MET A 81 -0.02 2.23 -13.79
CA MET A 81 1.20 2.22 -14.60
C MET A 81 1.26 1.00 -15.52
N THR A 82 0.83 -0.17 -15.04
CA THR A 82 0.75 -1.39 -15.84
C THR A 82 -0.24 -1.21 -16.99
N ALA A 83 -1.46 -0.74 -16.70
CA ALA A 83 -2.50 -0.51 -17.70
C ALA A 83 -2.09 0.57 -18.73
N LEU A 84 -1.40 1.62 -18.28
CA LEU A 84 -0.88 2.69 -19.11
C LEU A 84 0.15 2.17 -20.12
N MET A 85 1.09 1.33 -19.67
CA MET A 85 2.08 0.69 -20.54
C MET A 85 1.47 -0.31 -21.52
N CYS A 86 0.34 -0.93 -21.17
CA CYS A 86 -0.36 -1.92 -22.00
C CYS A 86 -1.49 -1.32 -22.86
N GLY A 87 -1.83 -0.05 -22.68
CA GLY A 87 -2.96 0.58 -23.39
C GLY A 87 -4.34 0.09 -22.94
N THR A 88 -4.48 -0.38 -21.70
CA THR A 88 -5.71 -0.97 -21.13
C THR A 88 -6.32 -0.10 -20.02
N THR A 89 -6.10 1.21 -20.05
CA THR A 89 -6.57 2.15 -19.02
C THR A 89 -8.09 2.38 -19.02
N HIS A 90 -8.79 2.00 -20.09
CA HIS A 90 -10.25 2.09 -20.11
C HIS A 90 -10.85 1.17 -19.04
N PRO A 91 -11.82 1.62 -18.21
CA PRO A 91 -12.29 0.82 -17.07
C PRO A 91 -12.84 -0.56 -17.45
N SER A 92 -13.41 -0.71 -18.64
CA SER A 92 -13.90 -2.01 -19.12
C SER A 92 -12.78 -3.00 -19.54
N GLN A 93 -11.53 -2.55 -19.59
CA GLN A 93 -10.36 -3.33 -19.98
C GLN A 93 -9.32 -3.42 -18.86
N LEU A 94 -9.38 -2.50 -17.89
CA LEU A 94 -8.45 -2.46 -16.77
C LEU A 94 -8.64 -3.71 -15.91
N GLN A 95 -7.53 -4.41 -15.68
CA GLN A 95 -7.45 -5.56 -14.80
C GLN A 95 -6.38 -5.28 -13.75
N MET A 96 -6.71 -5.53 -12.49
CA MET A 96 -5.85 -5.19 -11.35
C MET A 96 -5.01 -6.40 -10.90
N GLY A 97 -3.83 -6.11 -10.36
CA GLY A 97 -2.94 -7.08 -9.75
C GLY A 97 -3.42 -7.50 -8.36
N ARG A 98 -3.35 -8.81 -8.08
CA ARG A 98 -3.83 -9.44 -6.84
C ARG A 98 -3.14 -8.90 -5.58
N CYS A 99 -1.85 -8.56 -5.69
CA CYS A 99 -1.07 -8.00 -4.60
C CYS A 99 -1.74 -6.75 -4.00
N ALA A 100 -1.99 -5.73 -4.83
CA ALA A 100 -2.52 -4.48 -4.32
C ALA A 100 -3.99 -4.60 -3.87
N THR A 101 -4.79 -5.30 -4.67
CA THR A 101 -6.22 -5.51 -4.37
C THR A 101 -6.43 -6.27 -3.08
N GLY A 102 -5.67 -7.33 -2.83
CA GLY A 102 -5.83 -8.13 -1.62
C GLY A 102 -5.41 -7.37 -0.37
N HIS A 103 -4.28 -6.68 -0.42
CA HIS A 103 -3.68 -6.04 0.76
C HIS A 103 -4.25 -4.66 1.07
N LYS A 104 -4.90 -3.97 0.13
CA LYS A 104 -5.36 -2.58 0.32
C LYS A 104 -6.80 -2.32 -0.10
N LEU A 105 -7.49 -3.26 -0.75
CA LEU A 105 -8.87 -3.10 -1.24
C LEU A 105 -9.86 -4.12 -0.64
N MET A 106 -9.45 -4.93 0.35
CA MET A 106 -10.26 -6.02 0.92
C MET A 106 -10.63 -7.12 -0.09
N TRP A 107 -9.84 -7.33 -1.14
CA TRP A 107 -10.09 -8.42 -2.07
C TRP A 107 -9.79 -9.78 -1.42
N ASN A 108 -10.70 -10.75 -1.52
CA ASN A 108 -10.46 -12.14 -1.12
C ASN A 108 -11.42 -13.10 -1.84
N GLU A 109 -10.94 -14.32 -2.12
CA GLU A 109 -11.74 -15.36 -2.76
C GLU A 109 -12.91 -15.85 -1.88
N ALA A 110 -12.79 -15.79 -0.55
CA ALA A 110 -13.81 -16.26 0.40
C ALA A 110 -15.17 -15.54 0.23
N TRP A 111 -15.17 -14.32 -0.33
CA TRP A 111 -16.37 -13.56 -0.66
C TRP A 111 -16.43 -13.18 -2.15
N ASN A 112 -15.76 -13.95 -3.02
CA ASN A 112 -15.76 -13.80 -4.48
C ASN A 112 -15.24 -12.44 -4.98
N GLY A 113 -14.24 -11.88 -4.30
CA GLY A 113 -13.60 -10.63 -4.70
C GLY A 113 -13.72 -9.58 -3.62
N PHE A 114 -14.61 -8.60 -3.77
CA PHE A 114 -14.76 -7.49 -2.82
C PHE A 114 -15.98 -7.69 -1.91
N PRO A 115 -16.02 -7.02 -0.74
CA PRO A 115 -17.26 -6.88 0.00
C PRO A 115 -18.39 -6.33 -0.90
N PRO A 116 -19.64 -6.76 -0.69
CA PRO A 116 -20.77 -6.30 -1.50
C PRO A 116 -21.05 -4.79 -1.29
N ASN A 117 -21.74 -4.16 -2.26
CA ASN A 117 -22.01 -2.73 -2.21
C ASN A 117 -22.86 -2.29 -1.00
N ASP A 118 -23.72 -3.16 -0.50
CA ASP A 118 -24.51 -2.92 0.73
C ASP A 118 -23.61 -2.75 1.97
N PHE A 119 -22.50 -3.49 2.06
CA PHE A 119 -21.49 -3.27 3.10
C PHE A 119 -20.92 -1.86 3.03
N PHE A 120 -20.47 -1.42 1.85
CA PHE A 120 -19.86 -0.09 1.70
C PHE A 120 -20.87 1.05 1.91
N THR A 121 -22.09 0.91 1.42
CA THR A 121 -23.16 1.90 1.63
C THR A 121 -23.63 1.94 3.08
N SER A 122 -23.49 0.86 3.84
CA SER A 122 -23.72 0.87 5.30
C SER A 122 -22.67 1.69 6.06
N VAL A 123 -21.46 1.84 5.51
CA VAL A 123 -20.41 2.74 6.04
C VAL A 123 -20.76 4.18 5.70
N ASP A 124 -20.98 4.47 4.42
CA ASP A 124 -21.36 5.80 3.94
C ASP A 124 -22.01 5.71 2.55
N PRO A 125 -23.17 6.36 2.31
CA PRO A 125 -23.83 6.39 1.00
C PRO A 125 -22.96 6.93 -0.15
N LEU A 126 -21.91 7.71 0.13
CA LEU A 126 -20.99 8.20 -0.89
C LEU A 126 -20.17 7.07 -1.55
N LEU A 127 -20.10 5.89 -0.94
CA LEU A 127 -19.45 4.72 -1.54
C LEU A 127 -20.36 3.93 -2.49
N ASP A 128 -21.64 4.29 -2.61
CA ASP A 128 -22.59 3.59 -3.46
C ASP A 128 -22.09 3.45 -4.89
N GLY A 129 -22.08 2.20 -5.37
CA GLY A 129 -21.68 1.80 -6.70
C GLY A 129 -20.18 1.81 -6.96
N LEU A 130 -19.33 2.26 -6.03
CA LEU A 130 -17.88 2.34 -6.28
C LEU A 130 -17.29 0.94 -6.47
N VAL A 131 -17.70 -0.05 -5.67
CA VAL A 131 -17.21 -1.43 -5.80
C VAL A 131 -17.63 -2.08 -7.11
N ASP A 132 -18.78 -1.71 -7.66
CA ASP A 132 -19.30 -2.26 -8.91
C ASP A 132 -18.47 -1.82 -10.13
N THR A 133 -17.64 -0.80 -9.96
CA THR A 133 -16.69 -0.34 -10.99
C THR A 133 -15.40 -1.16 -11.03
N LEU A 134 -15.17 -2.00 -10.02
CA LEU A 134 -13.96 -2.79 -9.87
C LEU A 134 -14.15 -4.19 -10.44
N ASN A 135 -13.16 -4.66 -11.22
CA ASN A 135 -13.15 -6.02 -11.72
C ASN A 135 -12.56 -6.98 -10.66
N PRO A 136 -13.32 -7.95 -10.13
CA PRO A 136 -12.82 -8.88 -9.12
C PRO A 136 -11.88 -9.96 -9.68
N ALA A 137 -11.77 -10.10 -11.01
CA ALA A 137 -10.90 -11.08 -11.65
C ALA A 137 -9.43 -10.62 -11.65
N THR A 138 -8.79 -10.62 -10.49
CA THR A 138 -7.41 -10.15 -10.29
C THR A 138 -6.39 -11.23 -10.69
N GLN A 139 -5.19 -10.80 -11.07
CA GLN A 139 -4.10 -11.67 -11.52
C GLN A 139 -2.85 -11.52 -10.67
N THR A 140 -2.09 -12.60 -10.51
CA THR A 140 -0.80 -12.60 -9.79
C THR A 140 0.33 -12.05 -10.66
N SER A 141 1.41 -11.56 -10.04
CA SER A 141 2.49 -10.83 -10.74
C SER A 141 3.30 -11.69 -11.72
N ASP A 142 3.19 -13.01 -11.67
CA ASP A 142 3.78 -13.94 -12.66
C ASP A 142 3.01 -13.99 -13.98
N GLN A 143 1.77 -13.46 -14.00
CA GLN A 143 0.94 -13.42 -15.19
C GLN A 143 1.26 -12.21 -16.07
N VAL A 144 0.98 -12.34 -17.37
CA VAL A 144 1.13 -11.26 -18.34
C VAL A 144 -0.08 -10.35 -18.28
N ALA A 145 0.12 -9.08 -17.90
CA ALA A 145 -0.91 -8.05 -17.93
C ALA A 145 -1.19 -7.52 -19.34
N GLY A 146 -0.18 -7.58 -20.21
CA GLY A 146 -0.31 -7.15 -21.59
C GLY A 146 1.03 -7.07 -22.31
N GLU A 147 1.03 -6.32 -23.40
CA GLU A 147 2.22 -6.05 -24.21
C GLU A 147 2.51 -4.55 -24.21
N LEU A 148 3.80 -4.20 -24.16
CA LEU A 148 4.24 -2.82 -24.21
C LEU A 148 3.79 -2.16 -25.52
N THR A 149 3.03 -1.07 -25.41
CA THR A 149 2.55 -0.34 -26.58
C THR A 149 3.68 0.34 -27.35
N ALA A 150 3.43 0.68 -28.61
CA ALA A 150 4.39 1.44 -29.42
C ALA A 150 4.76 2.79 -28.78
N GLU A 151 3.79 3.48 -28.18
CA GLU A 151 4.00 4.76 -27.51
C GLU A 151 5.00 4.63 -26.34
N TRP A 152 4.81 3.63 -25.47
CA TRP A 152 5.69 3.41 -24.34
C TRP A 152 7.03 2.76 -24.72
N SER A 153 7.04 1.97 -25.79
CA SER A 153 8.27 1.47 -26.42
C SER A 153 9.19 2.61 -26.83
N GLU A 154 8.67 3.63 -27.53
CA GLU A 154 9.45 4.80 -27.94
C GLU A 154 9.98 5.60 -26.74
N LYS A 155 9.12 5.85 -25.75
CA LYS A 155 9.49 6.62 -24.54
C LYS A 155 10.56 5.93 -23.69
N LEU A 156 10.54 4.61 -23.60
CA LEU A 156 11.43 3.83 -22.73
C LEU A 156 12.66 3.28 -23.47
N GLY A 157 12.69 3.34 -24.81
CA GLY A 157 13.76 2.73 -25.60
C GLY A 157 13.76 1.20 -25.55
N LEU A 158 12.59 0.58 -25.35
CA LEU A 158 12.41 -0.86 -25.26
C LEU A 158 11.68 -1.40 -26.50
N PRO A 159 11.84 -2.68 -26.89
CA PRO A 159 11.11 -3.23 -28.02
C PRO A 159 9.59 -3.21 -27.77
N ALA A 160 8.80 -2.79 -28.77
CA ALA A 160 7.34 -2.91 -28.72
C ALA A 160 6.92 -4.38 -28.65
N GLY A 161 5.79 -4.66 -28.00
CA GLY A 161 5.26 -6.03 -27.91
C GLY A 161 5.89 -6.90 -26.80
N ILE A 162 6.89 -6.39 -26.07
CA ILE A 162 7.44 -7.14 -24.92
C ILE A 162 6.37 -7.31 -23.84
N LYS A 163 6.41 -8.45 -23.15
CA LYS A 163 5.43 -8.76 -22.10
C LYS A 163 5.63 -7.84 -20.90
N VAL A 164 4.52 -7.33 -20.38
CA VAL A 164 4.44 -6.57 -19.14
C VAL A 164 3.70 -7.42 -18.13
N GLY A 165 4.29 -7.66 -16.96
CA GLY A 165 3.66 -8.38 -15.85
C GLY A 165 2.81 -7.46 -14.98
N TYR A 166 1.95 -8.03 -14.14
CA TYR A 166 1.18 -7.24 -13.16
C TYR A 166 2.10 -6.63 -12.10
N GLY A 167 1.83 -5.38 -11.75
CA GLY A 167 2.53 -4.68 -10.67
C GLY A 167 2.33 -5.33 -9.30
N ALA A 168 3.28 -5.10 -8.40
CA ALA A 168 3.23 -5.52 -7.00
C ALA A 168 3.91 -4.44 -6.14
N PHE A 169 3.80 -4.57 -4.82
CA PHE A 169 4.47 -3.65 -3.89
C PHE A 169 5.97 -3.84 -3.88
N ASP A 170 6.68 -2.74 -3.63
CA ASP A 170 8.13 -2.69 -3.55
C ASP A 170 8.69 -3.66 -2.49
N CYS A 171 8.06 -3.72 -1.31
CA CYS A 171 8.47 -4.62 -0.24
C CYS A 171 8.25 -6.10 -0.60
N HIS A 172 7.19 -6.42 -1.36
CA HIS A 172 6.93 -7.80 -1.79
C HIS A 172 7.92 -8.23 -2.86
N LEU A 173 8.19 -7.38 -3.85
CA LEU A 173 9.22 -7.64 -4.87
C LEU A 173 10.62 -7.68 -4.25
N GLY A 174 10.88 -6.87 -3.23
CA GLY A 174 12.08 -6.94 -2.41
C GLY A 174 12.21 -8.28 -1.68
N ALA A 175 11.10 -8.82 -1.17
CA ALA A 175 11.07 -10.15 -0.54
C ALA A 175 11.36 -11.27 -1.54
N VAL A 176 10.81 -11.19 -2.76
CA VAL A 176 11.13 -12.13 -3.85
C VAL A 176 12.63 -12.07 -4.18
N ALA A 177 13.18 -10.86 -4.34
CA ALA A 177 14.61 -10.68 -4.61
C ALA A 177 15.51 -11.21 -3.49
N ALA A 178 15.03 -11.15 -2.23
CA ALA A 178 15.69 -11.74 -1.06
C ALA A 178 15.45 -13.25 -0.88
N ASN A 179 14.82 -13.92 -1.86
CA ASN A 179 14.51 -15.35 -1.86
C ASN A 179 13.62 -15.79 -0.68
N VAL A 180 12.53 -15.05 -0.45
CA VAL A 180 11.48 -15.44 0.51
C VAL A 180 10.91 -16.82 0.16
N ARG A 181 10.70 -17.63 1.19
CA ARG A 181 10.14 -18.97 1.11
C ARG A 181 9.53 -19.35 2.46
N GLU A 182 8.80 -20.45 2.51
CA GLU A 182 8.21 -20.92 3.76
C GLU A 182 9.27 -21.09 4.86
N GLY A 183 8.96 -20.57 6.05
CA GLY A 183 9.88 -20.52 7.20
C GLY A 183 10.91 -19.38 7.15
N VAL A 184 10.90 -18.52 6.13
CA VAL A 184 11.78 -17.33 6.02
C VAL A 184 10.95 -16.06 6.18
N LEU A 185 11.35 -15.22 7.13
CA LEU A 185 10.83 -13.87 7.31
C LEU A 185 11.80 -12.88 6.66
N THR A 186 11.33 -12.16 5.64
CA THR A 186 12.08 -11.07 5.04
C THR A 186 11.65 -9.75 5.66
N LYS A 187 12.61 -8.99 6.22
CA LYS A 187 12.36 -7.64 6.76
C LYS A 187 12.96 -6.59 5.84
N VAL A 188 12.12 -5.73 5.28
CA VAL A 188 12.53 -4.53 4.53
C VAL A 188 12.68 -3.41 5.53
N MET A 189 13.92 -3.02 5.84
CA MET A 189 14.25 -2.14 6.97
C MET A 189 14.63 -0.73 6.54
N GLY A 190 13.98 0.26 7.14
CA GLY A 190 14.26 1.70 6.97
C GLY A 190 13.78 2.50 8.18
N THR A 191 13.17 3.67 7.95
CA THR A 191 12.51 4.47 9.00
C THR A 191 11.44 3.66 9.74
N SER A 192 10.65 2.89 8.97
CA SER A 192 9.77 1.82 9.41
C SER A 192 10.28 0.46 8.90
N THR A 193 9.55 -0.63 9.20
CA THR A 193 9.84 -1.95 8.63
C THR A 193 8.60 -2.58 8.05
N CYS A 194 8.79 -3.31 6.96
CA CYS A 194 7.79 -4.20 6.39
C CYS A 194 8.29 -5.65 6.45
N ASP A 195 7.48 -6.50 7.03
CA ASP A 195 7.77 -7.90 7.32
C ASP A 195 6.97 -8.78 6.36
N ILE A 196 7.66 -9.45 5.45
CA ILE A 196 7.06 -10.30 4.43
C ILE A 196 7.47 -11.75 4.65
N THR A 197 6.49 -12.64 4.65
CA THR A 197 6.72 -14.09 4.59
C THR A 197 5.68 -14.75 3.71
N VAL A 198 5.88 -16.04 3.41
CA VAL A 198 4.96 -16.84 2.61
C VAL A 198 4.72 -18.18 3.28
N THR A 199 3.55 -18.77 3.05
CA THR A 199 3.18 -20.08 3.60
C THR A 199 2.27 -20.84 2.64
N SER A 200 2.29 -22.17 2.74
CA SER A 200 1.38 -23.01 1.95
C SER A 200 -0.06 -22.92 2.46
N TYR A 201 -1.04 -23.24 1.60
CA TYR A 201 -2.44 -23.34 2.01
C TYR A 201 -2.67 -24.40 3.10
N GLU A 202 -1.89 -25.49 3.07
CA GLU A 202 -1.96 -26.57 4.07
C GLU A 202 -1.49 -26.07 5.44
N THR A 203 -0.37 -25.35 5.48
CA THR A 203 0.21 -24.85 6.73
C THR A 203 -0.68 -23.79 7.38
N ILE A 204 -1.20 -22.82 6.60
CA ILE A 204 -2.04 -21.75 7.17
C ILE A 204 -3.46 -22.24 7.49
N GLY A 205 -3.99 -23.19 6.70
CA GLY A 205 -5.36 -23.68 6.82
C GLY A 205 -6.38 -22.54 6.87
N GLU A 206 -7.23 -22.55 7.88
CA GLU A 206 -8.26 -21.52 8.12
C GLU A 206 -7.77 -20.38 9.02
N THR A 207 -6.47 -20.36 9.36
CA THR A 207 -5.92 -19.40 10.33
C THR A 207 -5.92 -18.00 9.75
N CYS A 208 -6.64 -17.09 10.41
CA CYS A 208 -6.57 -15.66 10.17
C CYS A 208 -5.61 -15.04 11.19
N VAL A 209 -4.44 -14.58 10.73
CA VAL A 209 -3.42 -14.01 11.62
C VAL A 209 -3.85 -12.61 12.03
N ARG A 210 -3.83 -12.34 13.34
CA ARG A 210 -4.20 -11.01 13.87
C ARG A 210 -3.02 -10.04 13.81
N GLY A 211 -3.32 -8.77 13.57
CA GLY A 211 -2.33 -7.68 13.61
C GLY A 211 -1.37 -7.61 12.41
N ILE A 212 -1.57 -8.45 11.39
CA ILE A 212 -0.90 -8.32 10.10
C ILE A 212 -1.65 -7.32 9.21
N CYS A 213 -0.98 -6.77 8.21
CA CYS A 213 -1.60 -5.91 7.21
C CYS A 213 -2.46 -6.72 6.23
N GLY A 214 -2.03 -7.93 5.86
CA GLY A 214 -2.80 -8.78 4.97
C GLY A 214 -2.22 -10.17 4.80
N GLN A 215 -3.10 -11.16 4.56
CA GLN A 215 -2.76 -12.49 4.05
C GLN A 215 -3.50 -12.71 2.73
N VAL A 216 -2.74 -12.78 1.64
CA VAL A 216 -3.32 -12.76 0.29
C VAL A 216 -2.67 -13.82 -0.57
N ASP A 217 -3.51 -14.67 -1.16
CA ASP A 217 -3.10 -15.69 -2.11
C ASP A 217 -2.28 -15.10 -3.26
N GLY A 218 -1.13 -15.71 -3.56
CA GLY A 218 -0.30 -15.36 -4.73
C GLY A 218 0.27 -13.94 -4.73
N SER A 219 0.14 -13.20 -3.63
CA SER A 219 0.55 -11.78 -3.57
C SER A 219 2.07 -11.57 -3.62
N VAL A 220 2.84 -12.56 -3.15
CA VAL A 220 4.31 -12.50 -3.11
C VAL A 220 4.92 -13.59 -3.99
N ILE A 221 4.53 -14.86 -3.78
CA ILE A 221 4.97 -16.01 -4.58
C ILE A 221 3.73 -16.74 -5.10
N PRO A 222 3.64 -17.07 -6.40
CA PRO A 222 2.51 -17.83 -6.95
C PRO A 222 2.32 -19.18 -6.24
N GLY A 223 1.07 -19.51 -5.92
CA GLY A 223 0.72 -20.75 -5.22
C GLY A 223 1.02 -20.78 -3.72
N LEU A 224 1.43 -19.65 -3.13
CA LEU A 224 1.59 -19.47 -1.68
C LEU A 224 0.77 -18.27 -1.20
N VAL A 225 0.37 -18.30 0.07
CA VAL A 225 -0.24 -17.14 0.73
C VAL A 225 0.87 -16.22 1.19
N GLY A 226 0.88 -14.99 0.69
CA GLY A 226 1.79 -13.94 1.14
C GLY A 226 1.22 -13.23 2.37
N LEU A 227 2.05 -13.10 3.42
CA LEU A 227 1.70 -12.38 4.64
C LEU A 227 2.56 -11.12 4.75
N GLU A 228 1.90 -9.99 4.98
CA GLU A 228 2.52 -8.69 5.23
C GLU A 228 2.21 -8.24 6.64
N ALA A 229 3.23 -7.88 7.41
CA ALA A 229 3.09 -7.11 8.64
C ALA A 229 3.95 -5.84 8.55
N GLY A 230 3.65 -4.85 9.38
CA GLY A 230 4.42 -3.62 9.45
C GLY A 230 4.77 -3.28 10.88
N GLN A 231 5.97 -2.73 11.09
CA GLN A 231 6.31 -2.02 12.32
C GLN A 231 6.47 -0.54 11.99
N SER A 232 5.58 0.29 12.53
CA SER A 232 5.46 1.70 12.18
C SER A 232 6.71 2.54 12.46
N ALA A 233 7.52 2.14 13.44
CA ALA A 233 8.76 2.81 13.80
C ALA A 233 9.88 1.79 14.03
N PHE A 234 11.00 2.00 13.34
CA PHE A 234 12.23 1.24 13.52
C PHE A 234 13.44 2.18 13.48
N GLY A 235 13.86 2.59 12.28
CA GLY A 235 14.89 3.61 12.08
C GLY A 235 14.54 4.95 12.73
N ASP A 236 13.27 5.33 12.68
CA ASP A 236 12.79 6.59 13.30
C ASP A 236 12.97 6.60 14.82
N LEU A 237 12.89 5.44 15.48
CA LEU A 237 13.11 5.36 16.92
C LEU A 237 14.58 5.60 17.26
N TYR A 238 15.50 5.05 16.47
CA TYR A 238 16.93 5.31 16.62
C TYR A 238 17.27 6.77 16.31
N ALA A 239 16.69 7.33 15.25
CA ALA A 239 16.88 8.74 14.89
C ALA A 239 16.34 9.68 15.98
N TRP A 240 15.16 9.39 16.51
CA TRP A 240 14.58 10.12 17.64
C TRP A 240 15.48 10.04 18.87
N PHE A 241 15.96 8.84 19.23
CA PHE A 241 16.83 8.67 20.40
C PHE A 241 18.17 9.41 20.22
N LYS A 242 18.78 9.32 19.04
CA LYS A 242 19.98 10.11 18.68
C LYS A 242 19.72 11.59 18.89
N ASN A 243 18.63 12.11 18.32
CA ASN A 243 18.28 13.52 18.42
C ASN A 243 18.00 13.94 19.86
N LEU A 244 17.35 13.10 20.67
CA LEU A 244 17.10 13.36 22.09
C LEU A 244 18.40 13.48 22.88
N VAL A 245 19.36 12.57 22.66
CA VAL A 245 20.66 12.57 23.33
C VAL A 245 21.52 13.75 22.89
N LEU A 246 21.49 14.10 21.60
CA LEU A 246 22.26 15.22 21.04
C LEU A 246 21.61 16.58 21.29
N TRP A 247 20.32 16.63 21.64
CA TRP A 247 19.59 17.89 21.78
C TRP A 247 20.29 18.89 22.72
N PRO A 248 20.74 18.53 23.94
CA PRO A 248 21.43 19.47 24.82
C PRO A 248 22.72 20.00 24.19
N THR A 249 23.53 19.12 23.59
CA THR A 249 24.75 19.51 22.88
C THR A 249 24.42 20.49 21.77
N ASN A 250 23.49 20.15 20.87
CA ASN A 250 23.10 20.99 19.74
C ASN A 250 22.63 22.39 20.15
N ASN A 251 21.97 22.53 21.31
CA ASN A 251 21.51 23.82 21.81
C ASN A 251 22.58 24.59 22.61
N LEU A 252 23.60 23.91 23.15
CA LEU A 252 24.73 24.51 23.85
C LEU A 252 25.91 24.82 22.92
N LEU A 253 25.95 24.28 21.69
CA LEU A 253 27.01 24.53 20.71
C LEU A 253 27.18 26.02 20.38
N HIS A 254 26.09 26.81 20.39
CA HIS A 254 26.17 28.26 20.18
C HIS A 254 26.89 29.00 21.33
N GLU A 255 27.04 28.37 22.49
CA GLU A 255 27.79 28.89 23.65
C GLU A 255 29.23 28.33 23.68
N LEU A 256 29.53 27.29 22.89
CA LEU A 256 30.84 26.67 22.76
C LEU A 256 31.58 27.29 21.56
N VAL A 257 32.79 27.80 21.78
CA VAL A 257 33.59 28.48 20.75
C VAL A 257 33.89 27.54 19.56
N GLU A 258 33.80 28.05 18.33
CA GLU A 258 33.80 27.36 17.00
C GLU A 258 34.78 26.20 16.78
N SER A 259 35.82 26.01 17.59
CA SER A 259 36.84 24.97 17.37
C SER A 259 36.57 23.61 18.01
N GLY A 260 35.71 23.52 19.03
CA GLY A 260 35.45 22.27 19.78
C GLY A 260 34.05 21.69 19.59
N ALA A 261 33.19 22.41 18.86
CA ALA A 261 31.78 22.09 18.65
C ALA A 261 31.59 20.83 17.79
N ASP A 262 32.12 20.85 16.57
CA ASP A 262 31.96 19.76 15.61
C ASP A 262 32.68 18.48 16.07
N GLU A 263 33.87 18.62 16.67
CA GLU A 263 34.65 17.48 17.17
C GLU A 263 33.94 16.77 18.36
N LEU A 264 33.20 17.52 19.18
CA LEU A 264 32.38 16.96 20.26
C LEU A 264 31.15 16.22 19.71
N VAL A 265 30.48 16.79 18.70
CA VAL A 265 29.33 16.14 18.04
C VAL A 265 29.77 14.82 17.39
N ASP A 266 30.83 14.82 16.60
CA ASP A 266 31.36 13.63 15.94
C ASP A 266 31.75 12.53 16.96
N LYS A 267 32.33 12.93 18.09
CA LYS A 267 32.71 12.00 19.16
C LYS A 267 31.50 11.40 19.88
N ILE A 268 30.44 12.18 20.10
CA ILE A 268 29.21 11.66 20.69
C ILE A 268 28.48 10.76 19.68
N GLU A 269 28.39 11.13 18.42
CA GLU A 269 27.75 10.31 17.38
C GLU A 269 28.45 8.95 17.22
N SER A 270 29.78 8.94 17.13
CA SER A 270 30.56 7.70 17.01
C SER A 270 30.46 6.80 18.24
N LEU A 271 30.34 7.35 19.45
CA LEU A 271 30.18 6.55 20.68
C LEU A 271 28.74 6.07 20.91
N THR A 272 27.74 6.82 20.43
CA THR A 272 26.31 6.51 20.68
C THR A 272 25.76 5.51 19.66
N LEU A 273 26.23 5.54 18.40
CA LEU A 273 25.75 4.66 17.32
C LEU A 273 26.49 3.30 17.24
N GLN A 274 27.55 3.09 18.02
CA GLN A 274 28.34 1.85 18.05
C GLN A 274 27.89 0.83 19.12
N ARG A 275 26.79 1.08 19.83
CA ARG A 275 26.20 0.15 20.81
C ARG A 275 24.77 -0.21 20.42
#